data_AF-A0A699SL94-F1
#
_entry.id   AF-A0A699SL94-F1
#
_cell.length_a   1.000
_cell.length_b   1.000
_cell.length_c   1.000
_cell.angle_alpha   90.00
_cell.angle_beta   90.00
_cell.angle_gamma   90.00
#
_symmetry.space_group_name_H-M   'P 1'
#
loop_
_entity.id
_entity.type
_entity.pdbx_description
1 polymer ?
#
loop_
_entity_poly.entity_id
_entity_poly.type
_entity_poly.pdbx_seq_one_letter_code
_entity_poly.pdbx_strand_id
1 'polypeptide(L)'
;YSQALQLDTTLAEAYLARGENRLLDLRRPRPALADLRQGHRQYQRLGRAVPLAYLQAEGAALTHLGRYTDARTTYFQALENQPNDGRTLFLLGRLAQQMGDSASGCAFFQRGAVAGYAYAVKAAQAWACKKNSEPAPAPSRTDILTTPKWKLTGGTISVAGTTLPISIVLPTCYNDDTFKFNTDKTVIDDA
;
A
#
# COMPACT_ATOMS: atom_id res chain seq x y z
N TYR A 1 7.80 -30.67 -5.90
CA TYR A 1 8.89 -30.01 -5.14
C TYR A 1 9.45 -30.85 -3.99
N SER A 2 8.63 -31.41 -3.09
CA SER A 2 9.14 -32.13 -1.90
C SER A 2 10.01 -33.34 -2.22
N GLN A 3 9.60 -34.18 -3.18
CA GLN A 3 10.41 -35.32 -3.64
C GLN A 3 11.74 -34.87 -4.27
N ALA A 4 11.72 -33.80 -5.07
CA ALA A 4 12.95 -33.23 -5.63
C ALA A 4 13.93 -32.78 -4.52
N LEU A 5 13.41 -32.14 -3.47
CA LEU A 5 14.23 -31.70 -2.33
C LEU A 5 14.68 -32.83 -1.40
N GLN A 6 14.06 -34.02 -1.49
CA GLN A 6 14.59 -35.23 -0.83
C GLN A 6 15.78 -35.81 -1.59
N LEU A 7 15.80 -35.68 -2.92
CA LEU A 7 16.89 -36.14 -3.77
C LEU A 7 18.06 -35.15 -3.79
N ASP A 8 17.77 -33.86 -3.85
CA ASP A 8 18.77 -32.79 -3.88
C ASP A 8 18.32 -31.58 -3.07
N THR A 9 18.96 -31.38 -1.93
CA THR A 9 18.69 -30.25 -1.02
C THR A 9 19.33 -28.93 -1.46
N THR A 10 20.11 -28.93 -2.54
CA THR A 10 20.76 -27.74 -3.10
C THR A 10 19.94 -27.08 -4.22
N LEU A 11 18.87 -27.74 -4.68
CA LEU A 11 18.02 -27.27 -5.75
C LEU A 11 17.21 -26.03 -5.33
N ALA A 12 17.79 -24.85 -5.54
CA ALA A 12 17.20 -23.57 -5.18
C ALA A 12 15.81 -23.42 -5.83
N GLU A 13 15.66 -23.65 -7.13
CA GLU A 13 14.37 -23.49 -7.82
C GLU A 13 13.22 -24.32 -7.20
N ALA A 14 13.51 -25.50 -6.65
CA ALA A 14 12.50 -26.30 -5.95
C ALA A 14 12.07 -25.69 -4.61
N TYR A 15 12.96 -24.97 -3.92
CA TYR A 15 12.58 -24.17 -2.74
C TYR A 15 11.70 -22.98 -3.13
N LEU A 16 12.01 -22.27 -4.21
CA LEU A 16 11.17 -21.17 -4.70
C LEU A 16 9.75 -21.65 -4.96
N ALA A 17 9.61 -22.68 -5.79
CA ALA A 17 8.31 -23.17 -6.21
C ALA A 17 7.50 -23.77 -5.05
N ARG A 18 8.17 -24.45 -4.09
CA ARG A 18 7.49 -24.93 -2.87
C ARG A 18 7.09 -23.78 -1.95
N GLY A 19 7.94 -22.76 -1.82
CA GLY A 19 7.67 -21.55 -1.05
C GLY A 19 6.46 -20.79 -1.60
N GLU A 20 6.40 -20.57 -2.91
CA GLU A 20 5.29 -19.91 -3.58
C GLU A 20 3.98 -20.70 -3.45
N ASN A 21 3.99 -22.01 -3.69
CA ASN A 21 2.81 -22.86 -3.47
C ASN A 21 2.32 -22.80 -2.01
N ARG A 22 3.24 -22.82 -1.05
CA ARG A 22 2.89 -22.67 0.38
C ARG A 22 2.30 -21.31 0.69
N LEU A 23 2.79 -20.25 0.04
CA LEU A 23 2.32 -18.90 0.26
C LEU A 23 0.93 -18.67 -0.36
N LEU A 24 0.79 -19.01 -1.64
CA LEU A 24 -0.36 -18.66 -2.48
C LEU A 24 -1.52 -19.66 -2.31
N ASP A 25 -1.23 -20.96 -2.42
CA ASP A 25 -2.28 -21.99 -2.46
C ASP A 25 -2.61 -22.48 -1.05
N LEU A 26 -1.58 -22.73 -0.24
CA LEU A 26 -1.75 -23.34 1.08
C LEU A 26 -1.95 -22.31 2.20
N ARG A 27 -1.72 -21.01 1.93
CA ARG A 27 -1.81 -19.92 2.92
C ARG A 27 -0.98 -20.19 4.19
N ARG A 28 0.23 -20.74 4.01
CA ARG A 28 1.20 -21.07 5.05
C ARG A 28 2.43 -20.15 4.93
N PRO A 29 2.33 -18.87 5.31
CA PRO A 29 3.40 -17.89 5.07
C PRO A 29 4.68 -18.16 5.87
N ARG A 30 4.58 -18.75 7.08
CA ARG A 30 5.76 -19.12 7.88
C ARG A 30 6.60 -20.22 7.19
N PRO A 31 6.04 -21.40 6.83
CA PRO A 31 6.77 -22.40 6.04
C PRO A 31 7.22 -21.90 4.66
N ALA A 32 6.45 -21.02 4.01
CA ALA A 32 6.83 -20.42 2.74
C ALA A 32 8.13 -19.61 2.88
N LEU A 33 8.18 -18.68 3.85
CA LEU A 33 9.37 -17.87 4.09
C LEU A 33 10.61 -18.73 4.43
N ALA A 34 10.42 -19.85 5.14
CA ALA A 34 11.51 -20.76 5.46
C ALA A 34 12.11 -21.43 4.21
N ASP A 35 11.27 -21.86 3.27
CA ASP A 35 11.73 -22.41 1.99
C ASP A 35 12.44 -21.36 1.15
N LEU A 36 11.83 -20.19 0.99
CA LEU A 36 12.39 -19.09 0.20
C LEU A 36 13.79 -18.70 0.71
N ARG A 37 13.96 -18.57 2.04
CA ARG A 37 15.26 -18.29 2.65
C ARG A 37 16.26 -19.44 2.53
N GLN A 38 15.81 -20.68 2.39
CA GLN A 38 16.70 -21.80 2.08
C GLN A 38 17.27 -21.65 0.67
N GLY A 39 16.40 -21.47 -0.32
CA GLY A 39 16.81 -21.29 -1.71
C GLY A 39 17.69 -20.05 -1.94
N HIS A 40 17.34 -18.91 -1.33
CA HIS A 40 18.15 -17.69 -1.33
C HIS A 40 19.57 -17.96 -0.83
N ARG A 41 19.72 -18.65 0.32
CA ARG A 41 21.04 -19.00 0.87
C ARG A 41 21.85 -19.88 -0.10
N GLN A 42 21.22 -20.71 -0.92
CA GLN A 42 21.95 -21.47 -1.94
C GLN A 42 22.52 -20.55 -3.03
N TYR A 43 21.78 -19.54 -3.50
CA TYR A 43 22.32 -18.55 -4.43
C TYR A 43 23.53 -17.81 -3.84
N GLN A 44 23.43 -17.37 -2.58
CA GLN A 44 24.53 -16.69 -1.88
C GLN A 44 25.78 -17.58 -1.76
N ARG A 45 25.61 -18.86 -1.40
CA ARG A 45 26.72 -19.82 -1.31
C ARG A 45 27.42 -20.04 -2.64
N LEU A 46 26.67 -19.99 -3.73
CA LEU A 46 27.20 -20.13 -5.10
C LEU A 46 27.75 -18.81 -5.66
N GLY A 47 27.73 -17.71 -4.89
CA GLY A 47 28.13 -16.39 -5.37
C GLY A 47 27.25 -15.86 -6.50
N ARG A 48 26.02 -16.37 -6.63
CA ARG A 48 25.07 -15.99 -7.67
C ARG A 48 24.13 -14.91 -7.16
N ALA A 49 23.78 -13.97 -8.03
CA ALA A 49 22.74 -12.99 -7.73
C ALA A 49 21.41 -13.70 -7.41
N VAL A 50 20.73 -13.21 -6.38
CA VAL A 50 19.44 -13.76 -5.96
C VAL A 50 18.39 -13.32 -6.98
N PRO A 51 17.64 -14.24 -7.60
CA PRO A 51 16.63 -13.88 -8.58
C PRO A 51 15.57 -12.95 -7.99
N LEU A 52 15.08 -12.02 -8.80
CA LEU A 52 14.01 -11.09 -8.42
C LEU A 52 12.79 -11.81 -7.80
N ALA A 53 12.41 -12.96 -8.36
CA ALA A 53 11.29 -13.76 -7.89
C ALA A 53 11.43 -14.17 -6.41
N TYR A 54 12.65 -14.46 -5.94
CA TYR A 54 12.90 -14.75 -4.53
C TYR A 54 12.60 -13.56 -3.64
N LEU A 55 13.13 -12.40 -3.99
CA LEU A 55 12.95 -11.17 -3.20
C LEU A 55 11.46 -10.77 -3.18
N GLN A 56 10.77 -10.89 -4.31
CA GLN A 56 9.33 -10.65 -4.38
C GLN A 56 8.52 -11.61 -3.50
N ALA A 57 8.81 -12.92 -3.56
CA ALA A 57 8.11 -13.92 -2.78
C ALA A 57 8.43 -13.82 -1.27
N GLU A 58 9.68 -13.52 -0.90
CA GLU A 58 10.09 -13.30 0.48
C GLU A 58 9.41 -12.06 1.06
N GLY A 59 9.43 -10.95 0.32
CA GLY A 59 8.71 -9.74 0.69
C GLY A 59 7.23 -10.00 0.91
N ALA A 60 6.59 -10.75 0.00
CA ALA A 60 5.18 -11.09 0.12
C ALA A 60 4.90 -11.95 1.36
N ALA A 61 5.73 -12.98 1.61
CA ALA A 61 5.63 -13.80 2.80
C ALA A 61 5.80 -12.98 4.09
N LEU A 62 6.76 -12.03 4.12
CA LEU A 62 6.97 -11.12 5.24
C LEU A 62 5.77 -10.18 5.46
N THR A 63 5.18 -9.65 4.38
CA THR A 63 3.95 -8.86 4.46
C THR A 63 2.80 -9.66 5.08
N HIS A 64 2.59 -10.91 4.64
CA HIS A 64 1.57 -11.79 5.22
C HIS A 64 1.82 -12.13 6.70
N LEU A 65 3.06 -12.04 7.18
CA LEU A 65 3.44 -12.24 8.57
C LEU A 65 3.39 -10.97 9.42
N GLY A 66 3.00 -9.82 8.86
CA GLY A 66 3.01 -8.53 9.55
C GLY A 66 4.40 -7.93 9.74
N ARG A 67 5.44 -8.51 9.12
CA ARG A 67 6.83 -8.04 9.22
C ARG A 67 7.12 -6.98 8.18
N TYR A 68 6.45 -5.83 8.31
CA TYR A 68 6.43 -4.81 7.25
C TYR A 68 7.78 -4.15 7.00
N THR A 69 8.57 -3.90 8.05
CA THR A 69 9.92 -3.33 7.93
C THR A 69 10.83 -4.23 7.08
N ASP A 70 10.81 -5.53 7.38
CA ASP A 70 11.62 -6.52 6.67
C ASP A 70 11.14 -6.68 5.23
N ALA A 71 9.82 -6.74 5.01
CA ALA A 71 9.24 -6.81 3.68
C ALA A 71 9.67 -5.62 2.82
N ARG A 72 9.63 -4.41 3.39
CA ARG A 72 10.06 -3.18 2.72
C ARG A 72 11.53 -3.24 2.32
N THR A 73 12.40 -3.65 3.23
CA THR A 73 13.83 -3.83 2.93
C THR A 73 14.05 -4.85 1.81
N THR A 74 13.37 -6.00 1.86
CA THR A 74 13.49 -7.03 0.81
C THR A 74 13.00 -6.53 -0.56
N TYR A 75 11.90 -5.77 -0.61
CA TYR A 75 11.46 -5.18 -1.88
C TYR A 75 12.39 -4.08 -2.38
N PHE A 76 13.03 -3.31 -1.51
CA PHE A 76 14.04 -2.36 -1.96
C PHE A 76 15.27 -3.04 -2.55
N GLN A 77 15.72 -4.17 -1.98
CA GLN A 77 16.78 -5.00 -2.60
C GLN A 77 16.38 -5.49 -4.00
N ALA A 78 15.09 -5.83 -4.21
CA ALA A 78 14.60 -6.16 -5.54
C ALA A 78 14.72 -4.98 -6.52
N LEU A 79 14.44 -3.76 -6.07
CA LEU A 79 14.59 -2.55 -6.89
C LEU A 79 16.04 -2.10 -7.07
N GLU A 80 16.96 -2.44 -6.17
CA GLU A 80 18.40 -2.22 -6.40
C GLU A 80 18.88 -3.02 -7.63
N ASN A 81 18.36 -4.25 -7.80
CA ASN A 81 18.67 -5.09 -8.94
C ASN A 81 17.90 -4.69 -10.21
N GLN A 82 16.62 -4.31 -10.06
CA GLN A 82 15.75 -3.91 -11.17
C GLN A 82 14.90 -2.68 -10.78
N PRO A 83 15.42 -1.45 -10.97
CA PRO A 83 14.81 -0.22 -10.45
C PRO A 83 13.41 0.09 -10.96
N ASN A 84 13.07 -0.42 -12.15
CA ASN A 84 11.81 -0.21 -12.84
C ASN A 84 10.95 -1.48 -12.90
N ASP A 85 11.19 -2.46 -12.03
CA ASP A 85 10.31 -3.63 -11.97
C ASP A 85 8.92 -3.24 -11.44
N GLY A 86 7.95 -3.17 -12.35
CA GLY A 86 6.60 -2.69 -12.05
C GLY A 86 5.85 -3.57 -11.06
N ARG A 87 6.15 -4.88 -11.00
CA ARG A 87 5.57 -5.79 -10.00
C ARG A 87 6.05 -5.45 -8.59
N THR A 88 7.35 -5.26 -8.39
CA THR A 88 7.92 -4.87 -7.08
C THR A 88 7.44 -3.50 -6.65
N LEU A 89 7.35 -2.54 -7.57
CA LEU A 89 6.76 -1.22 -7.30
C LEU A 89 5.30 -1.34 -6.84
N PHE A 90 4.49 -2.17 -7.49
CA PHE A 90 3.14 -2.45 -7.02
C PHE A 90 3.10 -3.09 -5.63
N LEU A 91 3.98 -4.05 -5.35
CA LEU A 91 4.06 -4.70 -4.03
C LEU A 91 4.46 -3.72 -2.93
N LEU A 92 5.38 -2.80 -3.18
CA LEU A 92 5.72 -1.70 -2.27
C LEU A 92 4.55 -0.75 -2.06
N GLY A 93 3.80 -0.43 -3.13
CA GLY A 93 2.60 0.40 -3.02
C GLY A 93 1.54 -0.23 -2.12
N ARG A 94 1.29 -1.54 -2.28
CA ARG A 94 0.40 -2.33 -1.43
C ARG A 94 0.88 -2.39 0.02
N LEU A 95 2.18 -2.58 0.23
CA LEU A 95 2.78 -2.60 1.57
C LEU A 95 2.63 -1.24 2.26
N ALA A 96 2.90 -0.14 1.56
CA ALA A 96 2.76 1.21 2.10
C ALA A 96 1.32 1.51 2.51
N GLN A 97 0.32 1.12 1.71
CA GLN A 97 -1.09 1.22 2.09
C GLN A 97 -1.41 0.41 3.36
N GLN A 98 -0.87 -0.80 3.48
CA GLN A 98 -1.07 -1.64 4.67
C GLN A 98 -0.40 -1.05 5.92
N MET A 99 0.63 -0.22 5.75
CA MET A 99 1.27 0.56 6.82
C MET A 99 0.58 1.90 7.11
N GLY A 100 -0.49 2.25 6.38
CA GLY A 100 -1.19 3.53 6.49
C GLY A 100 -0.55 4.68 5.70
N ASP A 101 0.57 4.45 5.02
CA ASP A 101 1.25 5.46 4.19
C ASP A 101 0.68 5.46 2.77
N SER A 102 -0.52 6.03 2.65
CA SER A 102 -1.23 6.12 1.37
C SER A 102 -0.51 6.99 0.35
N ALA A 103 0.25 8.01 0.79
CA ALA A 103 0.97 8.92 -0.09
C ALA A 103 2.12 8.19 -0.80
N SER A 104 3.00 7.52 -0.04
CA SER A 104 4.06 6.70 -0.63
C SER A 104 3.48 5.56 -1.47
N GLY A 105 2.37 4.96 -1.01
CA GLY A 105 1.66 3.91 -1.75
C GLY A 105 1.31 4.34 -3.17
N CYS A 106 0.70 5.52 -3.31
CA CYS A 106 0.33 6.07 -4.60
C CYS A 106 1.53 6.43 -5.48
N ALA A 107 2.60 6.98 -4.90
CA ALA A 107 3.84 7.23 -5.63
C ALA A 107 4.45 5.93 -6.22
N PHE A 108 4.44 4.84 -5.46
CA PHE A 108 4.89 3.55 -5.96
C PHE A 108 3.99 2.97 -7.05
N PHE A 109 2.66 3.09 -6.93
CA PHE A 109 1.75 2.67 -7.99
C PHE A 109 1.94 3.47 -9.27
N GLN A 110 2.13 4.78 -9.18
CA GLN A 110 2.39 5.62 -10.35
C GLN A 110 3.69 5.20 -11.05
N ARG A 111 4.77 4.97 -10.30
CA ARG A 111 6.03 4.44 -10.87
C ARG A 111 5.83 3.07 -11.50
N GLY A 112 5.09 2.17 -10.85
CA GLY A 112 4.77 0.84 -11.39
C GLY A 112 3.90 0.90 -12.66
N ALA A 113 3.03 1.90 -12.75
CA ALA A 113 2.20 2.15 -13.94
C ALA A 113 3.04 2.66 -15.11
N VAL A 114 3.98 3.57 -14.86
CA VAL A 114 4.97 4.02 -15.86
C VAL A 114 5.84 2.85 -16.34
N ALA A 115 6.15 1.91 -15.46
CA ALA A 115 6.84 0.67 -15.81
C ALA A 115 5.97 -0.37 -16.56
N GLY A 116 4.71 -0.06 -16.87
CA GLY A 116 3.82 -0.91 -17.68
C GLY A 116 3.14 -2.05 -16.92
N TYR A 117 3.19 -2.08 -15.58
CA TYR A 117 2.54 -3.16 -14.82
C TYR A 117 1.04 -2.88 -14.64
N ALA A 118 0.20 -3.67 -15.31
CA ALA A 118 -1.25 -3.45 -15.39
C ALA A 118 -1.94 -3.31 -14.02
N TYR A 119 -1.53 -4.07 -13.01
CA TYR A 119 -2.09 -3.94 -11.66
C TYR A 119 -1.70 -2.63 -10.98
N ALA A 120 -0.51 -2.09 -11.26
CA ALA A 120 -0.10 -0.77 -10.79
C ALA A 120 -0.90 0.34 -11.47
N VAL A 121 -1.17 0.22 -12.78
CA VAL A 121 -2.04 1.15 -13.52
C VAL A 121 -3.41 1.25 -12.85
N LYS A 122 -4.05 0.10 -12.60
CA LYS A 122 -5.36 0.06 -11.94
C LYS A 122 -5.31 0.67 -10.52
N ALA A 123 -4.27 0.37 -9.76
CA ALA A 123 -4.11 0.90 -8.40
C ALA A 123 -3.84 2.41 -8.39
N ALA A 124 -3.05 2.93 -9.33
CA ALA A 124 -2.77 4.36 -9.47
C ALA A 124 -4.02 5.17 -9.83
N GLN A 125 -4.97 4.57 -10.54
CA GLN A 125 -6.23 5.21 -10.92
C GLN A 125 -7.30 5.21 -9.80
N ALA A 126 -7.05 4.52 -8.68
CA ALA A 126 -7.98 4.49 -7.56
C ALA A 126 -8.20 5.89 -6.99
N TRP A 127 -9.44 6.20 -6.59
CA TRP A 127 -9.82 7.50 -6.01
C TRP A 127 -8.88 7.97 -4.90
N ALA A 128 -8.45 7.06 -4.03
CA ALA A 128 -7.51 7.34 -2.95
C ALA A 128 -6.19 7.96 -3.44
N CYS A 129 -5.71 7.59 -4.62
CA CYS A 129 -4.51 8.19 -5.21
C CYS A 129 -4.77 9.51 -5.93
N LYS A 130 -5.99 9.72 -6.42
CA LYS A 130 -6.39 11.02 -7.00
C LYS A 130 -6.45 12.11 -5.92
N LYS A 131 -7.11 11.84 -4.79
CA LYS A 131 -7.18 12.77 -3.64
C LYS A 131 -5.77 13.15 -3.13
N ASN A 132 -4.85 12.20 -3.08
CA ASN A 132 -3.47 12.46 -2.65
C ASN A 132 -2.62 13.20 -3.70
N SER A 133 -3.06 13.25 -4.96
CA SER A 133 -2.37 13.96 -6.05
C SER A 133 -2.85 15.40 -6.26
N GLU A 134 -3.97 15.78 -5.64
CA GLU A 134 -4.42 17.16 -5.62
C GLU A 134 -3.46 17.98 -4.75
N PRO A 135 -2.77 19.01 -5.31
CA PRO A 135 -2.07 19.95 -4.47
C PRO A 135 -3.11 20.56 -3.53
N ALA A 136 -2.84 20.53 -2.22
CA ALA A 136 -3.65 21.27 -1.25
C ALA A 136 -3.86 22.68 -1.84
N PRO A 137 -5.12 23.15 -1.97
CA PRO A 137 -5.38 24.41 -2.66
C PRO A 137 -4.48 25.48 -2.05
N ALA A 138 -3.73 26.15 -2.92
CA ALA A 138 -2.82 27.21 -2.49
C ALA A 138 -3.62 28.18 -1.61
N PRO A 139 -3.14 28.52 -0.40
CA PRO A 139 -3.88 29.44 0.45
C PRO A 139 -4.06 30.73 -0.34
N SER A 140 -5.32 31.07 -0.61
CA SER A 140 -5.69 32.34 -1.19
C SER A 140 -5.21 33.47 -0.27
N ARG A 141 -5.03 34.69 -0.80
CA ARG A 141 -4.58 35.83 0.01
C ARG A 141 -5.51 36.12 1.21
N THR A 142 -6.75 35.66 1.14
CA THR A 142 -7.77 35.61 2.19
C THR A 142 -7.57 34.51 3.24
N ASP A 143 -6.95 33.38 2.90
CA ASP A 143 -6.64 32.28 3.83
C ASP A 143 -5.55 32.62 4.84
N ILE A 144 -4.72 33.63 4.56
CA ILE A 144 -3.62 34.07 5.44
C ILE A 144 -4.14 34.96 6.59
N LEU A 145 -5.32 35.58 6.43
CA LEU A 145 -5.77 36.63 7.34
C LEU A 145 -7.07 36.32 8.11
N THR A 146 -7.84 35.30 7.76
CA THR A 146 -9.10 35.02 8.46
C THR A 146 -9.45 33.54 8.44
N THR A 147 -9.19 32.84 9.54
CA THR A 147 -10.19 32.07 10.34
C THR A 147 -9.54 30.90 11.10
N PRO A 148 -9.93 30.66 12.36
CA PRO A 148 -9.62 29.40 13.01
C PRO A 148 -10.28 28.25 12.24
N LYS A 149 -9.55 27.16 12.01
CA LYS A 149 -10.10 25.92 11.46
C LYS A 149 -11.00 25.28 12.52
N TRP A 150 -12.25 24.98 12.18
CA TRP A 150 -13.21 24.39 13.11
C TRP A 150 -13.39 22.90 12.79
N LYS A 151 -13.38 22.07 13.84
CA LYS A 151 -13.83 20.68 13.77
C LYS A 151 -15.27 20.60 14.22
N LEU A 152 -16.12 19.91 13.46
CA LEU A 152 -17.47 19.60 13.89
C LEU A 152 -17.41 18.48 14.94
N THR A 153 -17.74 18.80 16.18
CA THR A 153 -17.83 17.82 17.27
C THR A 153 -19.25 17.30 17.47
N GLY A 154 -20.24 17.87 16.78
CA GLY A 154 -21.64 17.46 16.74
C GLY A 154 -22.57 18.53 16.14
N GLY A 155 -23.81 18.16 15.79
CA GLY A 155 -24.85 19.10 15.38
C GLY A 155 -26.16 18.43 14.97
N THR A 156 -27.18 19.25 14.67
CA THR A 156 -28.52 18.80 14.25
C THR A 156 -28.96 19.51 12.96
N ILE A 157 -29.71 18.81 12.10
CA ILE A 157 -30.30 19.32 10.87
C ILE A 157 -31.81 19.29 11.03
N SER A 158 -32.49 20.39 10.70
CA SER A 158 -33.95 20.44 10.66
C SER A 158 -34.47 20.25 9.24
N VAL A 159 -35.31 19.23 9.02
CA VAL A 159 -36.05 19.05 7.77
C VAL A 159 -37.54 19.08 8.07
N ALA A 160 -38.26 20.01 7.45
CA ALA A 160 -39.70 20.19 7.65
C ALA A 160 -40.14 20.25 9.14
N GLY A 161 -39.34 20.89 9.99
CA GLY A 161 -39.61 21.02 11.43
C GLY A 161 -39.15 19.85 12.30
N THR A 162 -38.58 18.79 11.71
CA THR A 162 -38.01 17.66 12.46
C THR A 162 -36.49 17.81 12.58
N THR A 163 -35.97 17.83 13.81
CA THR A 163 -34.52 17.88 14.08
C THR A 163 -33.91 16.48 14.11
N LEU A 164 -32.90 16.25 13.29
CA LEU A 164 -32.15 15.00 13.18
C LEU A 164 -30.67 15.24 13.52
N PRO A 165 -29.97 14.30 14.17
CA PRO A 165 -28.54 14.42 14.38
C PRO A 165 -27.78 14.36 13.04
N ILE A 166 -26.76 15.21 12.88
CA ILE A 166 -25.91 15.29 11.67
C ILE A 166 -25.26 13.94 11.33
N SER A 167 -25.03 13.08 12.32
CA SER A 167 -24.47 11.74 12.19
C SER A 167 -25.23 10.82 11.22
N ILE A 168 -26.48 11.15 10.89
CA ILE A 168 -27.31 10.40 9.93
C ILE A 168 -26.96 10.79 8.49
N VAL A 169 -26.52 12.03 8.27
CA VAL A 169 -26.28 12.61 6.94
C VAL A 169 -24.79 12.59 6.58
N LEU A 170 -23.91 12.80 7.56
CA LEU A 170 -22.47 12.68 7.37
C LEU A 170 -21.98 11.36 7.98
N PRO A 171 -21.46 10.42 7.18
CA PRO A 171 -20.81 9.24 7.73
C PRO A 171 -19.63 9.67 8.62
N THR A 172 -19.37 8.91 9.68
CA THR A 172 -18.39 9.22 10.74
C THR A 172 -16.97 9.53 10.25
N CYS A 173 -16.64 9.20 8.99
CA CYS A 173 -15.41 9.58 8.31
C CYS A 173 -15.24 11.10 8.10
N TYR A 174 -16.31 11.89 8.10
CA TYR A 174 -16.27 13.36 7.91
C TYR A 174 -15.93 14.14 9.18
N ASN A 175 -15.94 13.49 10.36
CA ASN A 175 -15.62 14.16 11.63
C ASN A 175 -14.14 14.53 11.77
N ASP A 176 -13.27 14.02 10.91
CA ASP A 176 -11.84 14.36 10.88
C ASP A 176 -11.50 15.52 9.94
N ASP A 177 -12.45 15.95 9.11
CA ASP A 177 -12.26 17.05 8.17
C ASP A 177 -12.47 18.41 8.86
N THR A 178 -11.62 19.38 8.53
CA THR A 178 -11.76 20.77 8.97
C THR A 178 -12.57 21.55 7.95
N PHE A 179 -13.69 22.12 8.36
CA PHE A 179 -14.56 22.87 7.47
C PHE A 179 -14.22 24.36 7.48
N LYS A 180 -14.34 24.99 6.31
CA LYS A 180 -14.32 26.45 6.17
C LYS A 180 -15.75 26.94 6.05
N PHE A 181 -16.09 27.95 6.84
CA PHE A 181 -17.38 28.63 6.76
C PHE A 181 -17.14 30.00 6.14
N ASN A 182 -17.97 30.36 5.17
CA ASN A 182 -18.02 31.72 4.66
C ASN A 182 -18.57 32.68 5.74
N THR A 183 -18.43 33.98 5.53
CA THR A 183 -18.97 35.01 6.44
C THR A 183 -20.49 34.95 6.61
N ASP A 184 -21.19 34.31 5.67
CA ASP A 184 -22.63 34.01 5.72
C ASP A 184 -22.96 32.67 6.39
N LYS A 185 -21.95 31.98 6.96
CA LYS A 185 -22.05 30.66 7.63
C LYS A 185 -22.47 29.51 6.70
N THR A 186 -22.33 29.67 5.39
CA THR A 186 -22.50 28.57 4.44
C THR A 186 -21.24 27.70 4.38
N VAL A 187 -21.43 26.39 4.22
CA VAL A 187 -20.37 25.44 3.86
C VAL A 187 -20.53 25.15 2.38
N ILE A 188 -19.47 25.37 1.61
CA ILE A 188 -19.39 24.92 0.21
C ILE A 188 -18.56 23.65 0.24
N ASP A 189 -19.19 22.53 -0.13
CA ASP A 189 -18.52 21.26 -0.41
C ASP A 189 -18.31 21.22 -1.92
N ASP A 190 -17.09 21.53 -2.36
CA ASP A 190 -16.70 21.39 -3.76
C ASP A 190 -16.47 19.90 -4.04
N ALA A 191 -17.57 19.18 -4.29
CA ALA A 191 -17.58 17.77 -4.68
C ALA A 191 -17.05 17.55 -6.11
#